data_AF-A0A945VRR4-F1
#
_entry.id   AF-A0A945VRR4-F1
#
_cell.length_a   1.000
_cell.length_b   1.000
_cell.length_c   1.000
_cell.angle_alpha   90.00
_cell.angle_beta   90.00
_cell.angle_gamma   90.00
#
_symmetry.space_group_name_H-M   'P 1'
#
loop_
_entity.id
_entity.type
_entity.pdbx_description
1 polymer ?
#
loop_
_entity_poly.entity_id
_entity_poly.type
_entity_poly.pdbx_seq_one_letter_code
_entity_poly.pdbx_strand_id
1 'polypeptide(L)'
;MGPSYNTWNETVSCNTGCLSCHTHDNSGRTLSVEIEDSNCTNTECHPVEKLTSKVSNYKDVFSFNHKTHLKEYPTNLKLKCTGCHSYLGSDAPVDGKTRHFGIDENTCYICHFLESKNPLLSAKEKIKVDECSLCHKDVAVKVVIYEKEFDHLEFQKERKVKCANCHLDTVHRGGNIEEKNCYRCHTKIPNDYQGAERMHRDHVEEHKVPCYPCHNEILHEWGDEYLTNILPKRNTVSGGEDSSMASVVTSRTRRGVASVNTKDKEPIFGKLPYLLQRELYAGKGGRGIEDSPDPMYLATVNCTACHKSKDLSVHPLACNVCHKKGFNKTMAEQKKYITGRLSSLSELLQKPPKKGVSKTLINGARYNYNLITNDGSFGVHNIKYVKDLINYSIQSLE
;
A
#
# COMPACT_ATOMS: atom_id res chain seq x y z
N MET A 1 4.48 31.89 -34.30
CA MET A 1 3.84 30.94 -33.37
C MET A 1 2.38 30.83 -33.76
N GLY A 2 1.90 29.62 -34.05
CA GLY A 2 0.46 29.40 -34.25
C GLY A 2 -0.31 29.64 -32.95
N PRO A 3 -1.63 29.80 -33.00
CA PRO A 3 -2.45 29.97 -31.81
C PRO A 3 -2.30 28.77 -30.87
N SER A 4 -2.20 29.02 -29.56
CA SER A 4 -1.99 27.97 -28.54
C SER A 4 -3.08 26.89 -28.49
N TYR A 5 -4.28 27.15 -29.02
CA TYR A 5 -5.36 26.16 -29.11
C TYR A 5 -5.16 25.11 -30.21
N ASN A 6 -4.13 25.24 -31.05
CA ASN A 6 -3.77 24.26 -32.10
C ASN A 6 -2.69 23.26 -31.67
N THR A 7 -2.20 23.31 -30.42
CA THR A 7 -1.09 22.46 -29.92
C THR A 7 -1.55 21.06 -29.46
N TRP A 8 -2.81 20.68 -29.70
CA TRP A 8 -3.34 19.36 -29.34
C TRP A 8 -2.64 18.22 -30.07
N ASN A 9 -2.08 18.48 -31.26
CA ASN A 9 -1.23 17.57 -32.03
C ASN A 9 0.07 17.13 -31.30
N GLU A 10 0.46 17.89 -30.27
CA GLU A 10 1.63 17.59 -29.41
C GLU A 10 1.25 16.82 -28.14
N THR A 11 -0.04 16.59 -27.87
CA THR A 11 -0.54 15.89 -26.66
C THR A 11 -1.03 14.47 -26.98
N VAL A 12 -0.94 13.55 -26.00
CA VAL A 12 -1.32 12.12 -26.16
C VAL A 12 -2.79 11.87 -25.76
N SER A 13 -3.51 12.88 -25.29
CA SER A 13 -4.77 12.66 -24.54
C SER A 13 -6.01 12.48 -25.40
N CYS A 14 -6.05 13.00 -26.63
CA CYS A 14 -7.04 12.73 -27.69
C CYS A 14 -6.70 13.57 -28.93
N ASN A 15 -7.04 13.09 -30.12
CA ASN A 15 -6.84 13.83 -31.38
C ASN A 15 -7.97 14.86 -31.63
N THR A 16 -8.28 15.67 -30.62
CA THR A 16 -9.43 16.60 -30.59
C THR A 16 -8.97 18.00 -30.25
N GLY A 17 -9.50 19.01 -30.96
CA GLY A 17 -9.17 20.41 -30.72
C GLY A 17 -9.74 20.92 -29.39
N CYS A 18 -9.04 21.85 -28.72
CA CYS A 18 -9.41 22.37 -27.40
C CYS A 18 -10.86 22.86 -27.32
N LEU A 19 -11.34 23.52 -28.38
CA LEU A 19 -12.70 24.07 -28.41
C LEU A 19 -13.78 22.99 -28.34
N SER A 20 -13.56 21.80 -28.87
CA SER A 20 -14.53 20.70 -28.80
C SER A 20 -14.80 20.22 -27.38
N CYS A 21 -13.89 20.49 -26.44
CA CYS A 21 -14.07 20.18 -25.02
C CYS A 21 -14.53 21.40 -24.22
N HIS A 22 -14.04 22.59 -24.57
CA HIS A 22 -14.13 23.79 -23.74
C HIS A 22 -15.16 24.84 -24.21
N THR A 23 -16.02 24.57 -25.19
CA THR A 23 -17.05 25.53 -25.61
C THR A 23 -18.36 25.34 -24.85
N HIS A 24 -18.79 26.38 -24.13
CA HIS A 24 -20.13 26.46 -23.54
C HIS A 24 -21.19 26.99 -24.54
N ASP A 25 -20.74 27.73 -25.57
CA ASP A 25 -21.58 28.47 -26.52
C ASP A 25 -21.14 28.35 -28.00
N ASN A 26 -20.18 27.46 -28.29
CA ASN A 26 -19.51 27.29 -29.59
C ASN A 26 -18.88 28.58 -30.18
N SER A 27 -18.70 29.65 -29.41
CA SER A 27 -18.14 30.91 -29.91
C SER A 27 -16.62 30.90 -30.04
N GLY A 28 -15.95 30.01 -29.29
CA GLY A 28 -14.49 29.87 -29.25
C GLY A 28 -13.75 31.08 -28.67
N ARG A 29 -14.47 32.05 -28.10
CA ARG A 29 -13.90 33.30 -27.54
C ARG A 29 -13.46 33.16 -26.09
N THR A 30 -14.05 32.21 -25.36
CA THR A 30 -13.74 31.88 -23.97
C THR A 30 -13.66 30.36 -23.82
N LEU A 31 -12.57 29.86 -23.23
CA LEU A 31 -12.49 28.46 -22.84
C LEU A 31 -13.22 28.29 -21.51
N SER A 32 -14.26 27.46 -21.50
CA SER A 32 -14.91 27.03 -20.26
C SER A 32 -13.93 26.19 -19.45
N VAL A 33 -13.81 26.49 -18.16
CA VAL A 33 -13.06 25.64 -17.22
C VAL A 33 -13.83 24.35 -16.93
N GLU A 34 -15.16 24.41 -16.99
CA GLU A 34 -16.04 23.27 -16.79
C GLU A 34 -16.32 22.57 -18.13
N ILE A 35 -16.08 21.26 -18.18
CA ILE A 35 -16.30 20.44 -19.38
C ILE A 35 -17.60 19.65 -19.19
N GLU A 36 -18.57 19.85 -20.09
CA GLU A 36 -19.82 19.09 -20.08
C GLU A 36 -19.62 17.62 -20.48
N ASP A 37 -20.29 16.69 -19.78
CA ASP A 37 -20.21 15.26 -20.08
C ASP A 37 -20.67 14.94 -21.52
N SER A 38 -21.58 15.74 -22.10
CA SER A 38 -22.02 15.62 -23.50
C SER A 38 -20.89 15.85 -24.50
N ASN A 39 -19.90 16.68 -24.14
CA ASN A 39 -18.75 16.96 -24.99
C ASN A 39 -17.82 15.73 -25.05
N CYS A 40 -17.75 14.96 -23.96
CA CYS A 40 -17.05 13.68 -23.91
C CYS A 40 -17.85 12.58 -24.63
N THR A 41 -19.16 12.54 -24.40
CA THR A 41 -20.01 11.39 -24.70
C THR A 41 -20.77 11.47 -26.03
N ASN A 42 -20.39 12.42 -26.88
CA ASN A 42 -20.92 12.57 -28.23
C ASN A 42 -20.63 11.33 -29.11
N THR A 43 -21.32 11.24 -30.24
CA THR A 43 -21.23 10.09 -31.16
C THR A 43 -19.85 9.88 -31.78
N GLU A 44 -19.09 10.97 -31.96
CA GLU A 44 -17.78 10.99 -32.61
C GLU A 44 -16.63 10.66 -31.65
N CYS A 45 -16.81 10.85 -30.33
CA CYS A 45 -15.81 10.60 -29.29
C CYS A 45 -16.11 9.30 -28.52
N HIS A 46 -16.88 9.38 -27.43
CA HIS A 46 -17.16 8.25 -26.54
C HIS A 46 -18.65 7.99 -26.33
N PRO A 47 -19.34 7.29 -27.26
CA PRO A 47 -20.76 6.99 -27.12
C PRO A 47 -21.06 6.26 -25.79
N VAL A 48 -21.96 6.83 -24.97
CA VAL A 48 -22.28 6.30 -23.61
C VAL A 48 -22.68 4.83 -23.63
N GLU A 49 -23.44 4.41 -24.64
CA GLU A 49 -23.90 3.03 -24.79
C GLU A 49 -22.72 2.05 -24.97
N LYS A 50 -21.68 2.47 -25.70
CA LYS A 50 -20.45 1.69 -25.87
C LYS A 50 -19.62 1.67 -24.59
N LEU A 51 -19.54 2.79 -23.86
CA LEU A 51 -18.81 2.89 -22.59
C LEU A 51 -19.42 2.02 -21.49
N THR A 52 -20.75 1.98 -21.42
CA THR A 52 -21.50 1.30 -20.35
C THR A 52 -21.77 -0.18 -20.63
N SER A 53 -21.60 -0.63 -21.88
CA SER A 53 -21.74 -2.05 -22.26
C SER A 53 -20.46 -2.87 -22.08
N LYS A 54 -19.30 -2.22 -21.95
CA LYS A 54 -18.00 -2.88 -21.84
C LYS A 54 -17.41 -2.78 -20.44
N VAL A 55 -16.66 -3.82 -20.07
CA VAL A 55 -15.70 -3.76 -18.97
C VAL A 55 -14.36 -3.38 -19.57
N SER A 56 -13.76 -2.32 -19.06
CA SER A 56 -12.44 -1.86 -19.45
C SER A 56 -11.39 -2.44 -18.49
N ASN A 57 -10.20 -2.74 -18.98
CA ASN A 57 -9.06 -3.01 -18.11
C ASN A 57 -8.20 -1.74 -18.02
N TYR A 58 -7.76 -1.40 -16.83
CA TYR A 58 -6.84 -0.30 -16.60
C TYR A 58 -5.50 -0.86 -16.12
N LYS A 59 -4.41 -0.43 -16.78
CA LYS A 59 -3.03 -0.91 -16.59
C LYS A 59 -2.87 -2.44 -16.62
N ASP A 60 -3.81 -3.16 -17.25
CA ASP A 60 -3.91 -4.63 -17.21
C ASP A 60 -3.97 -5.24 -15.79
N VAL A 61 -4.26 -4.41 -14.78
CA VAL A 61 -4.25 -4.81 -13.37
C VAL A 61 -5.66 -4.88 -12.80
N PHE A 62 -6.58 -4.01 -13.23
CA PHE A 62 -7.95 -4.03 -12.71
C PHE A 62 -9.05 -3.75 -13.74
N SER A 63 -10.21 -4.37 -13.52
CA SER A 63 -11.39 -4.24 -14.37
C SER A 63 -12.32 -3.13 -13.88
N PHE A 64 -12.75 -2.26 -14.78
CA PHE A 64 -13.62 -1.12 -14.52
C PHE A 64 -14.87 -1.14 -15.40
N ASN A 65 -16.00 -0.63 -14.91
CA ASN A 65 -17.24 -0.55 -15.67
C ASN A 65 -17.96 0.80 -15.45
N HIS A 66 -18.15 1.58 -16.52
CA HIS A 66 -18.83 2.88 -16.44
C HIS A 66 -20.28 2.76 -15.97
N LYS A 67 -20.99 1.68 -16.33
CA LYS A 67 -22.40 1.48 -15.95
C LYS A 67 -22.61 1.40 -14.44
N THR A 68 -21.63 0.87 -13.71
CA THR A 68 -21.72 0.82 -12.26
C THR A 68 -21.34 2.13 -11.61
N HIS A 69 -20.56 2.97 -12.29
CA HIS A 69 -19.98 4.23 -11.79
C HIS A 69 -20.78 5.49 -12.14
N LEU A 70 -21.54 5.48 -13.24
CA LEU A 70 -22.39 6.60 -13.65
C LEU A 70 -23.78 6.59 -13.00
N LYS A 71 -23.92 5.94 -11.84
CA LYS A 71 -25.16 5.89 -11.07
C LYS A 71 -25.16 7.01 -10.03
N GLU A 72 -26.33 7.22 -9.44
CA GLU A 72 -26.49 8.06 -8.27
C GLU A 72 -26.18 7.26 -7.00
N TYR A 73 -25.40 7.88 -6.10
CA TYR A 73 -24.90 7.27 -4.88
C TYR A 73 -25.47 7.95 -3.62
N PRO A 74 -25.37 7.31 -2.45
CA PRO A 74 -25.71 7.95 -1.18
C PRO A 74 -25.05 9.33 -1.04
N THR A 75 -25.72 10.28 -0.38
CA THR A 75 -25.37 11.72 -0.33
C THR A 75 -25.61 12.51 -1.61
N ASN A 76 -26.47 12.02 -2.51
CA ASN A 76 -26.78 12.64 -3.81
C ASN A 76 -25.52 12.88 -4.66
N LEU A 77 -24.52 12.01 -4.52
CA LEU A 77 -23.29 12.09 -5.31
C LEU A 77 -23.55 11.44 -6.68
N LYS A 78 -23.45 12.25 -7.72
CA LYS A 78 -23.47 11.79 -9.11
C LYS A 78 -22.12 12.04 -9.76
N LEU A 79 -21.42 10.97 -10.12
CA LEU A 79 -20.12 11.09 -10.78
C LEU A 79 -20.27 11.68 -12.18
N LYS A 80 -19.34 12.59 -12.52
CA LYS A 80 -19.16 13.19 -13.83
C LYS A 80 -17.89 12.64 -14.48
N CYS A 81 -17.75 12.77 -15.79
CA CYS A 81 -16.54 12.33 -16.49
C CYS A 81 -15.29 12.99 -15.89
N THR A 82 -15.38 14.29 -15.57
CA THR A 82 -14.26 15.07 -15.02
C THR A 82 -13.86 14.71 -13.59
N GLY A 83 -14.73 13.98 -12.87
CA GLY A 83 -14.43 13.53 -11.52
C GLY A 83 -13.32 12.47 -11.49
N CYS A 84 -13.29 11.60 -12.50
CA CYS A 84 -12.25 10.58 -12.66
C CYS A 84 -11.22 10.95 -13.73
N HIS A 85 -11.64 11.63 -14.79
CA HIS A 85 -10.74 12.10 -15.83
C HIS A 85 -10.43 13.57 -15.62
N SER A 86 -9.20 13.91 -15.23
CA SER A 86 -8.86 15.29 -14.91
C SER A 86 -7.51 15.69 -15.47
N TYR A 87 -7.22 16.99 -15.41
CA TYR A 87 -5.89 17.53 -15.73
C TYR A 87 -4.82 17.09 -14.71
N LEU A 88 -5.23 16.53 -13.57
CA LEU A 88 -4.35 15.99 -12.54
C LEU A 88 -4.02 14.51 -12.77
N GLY A 89 -4.65 13.86 -13.75
CA GLY A 89 -4.35 12.48 -14.13
C GLY A 89 -2.91 12.35 -14.61
N SER A 90 -2.01 11.98 -13.71
CA SER A 90 -0.56 11.93 -13.87
C SER A 90 -0.11 10.61 -14.49
N ASP A 91 -0.62 10.27 -15.66
CA ASP A 91 0.06 9.26 -16.47
C ASP A 91 1.34 9.89 -17.04
N ALA A 92 2.48 9.23 -16.82
CA ALA A 92 3.80 9.66 -17.28
C ALA A 92 3.81 10.03 -18.77
N PRO A 93 4.70 10.94 -19.20
CA PRO A 93 4.86 11.27 -20.61
C PRO A 93 5.11 9.99 -21.42
N VAL A 94 4.21 9.69 -22.36
CA VAL A 94 4.47 8.64 -23.35
C VAL A 94 5.25 9.31 -24.47
N ASP A 95 6.48 8.84 -24.71
CA ASP A 95 7.36 9.36 -25.76
C ASP A 95 7.67 10.88 -25.66
N GLY A 96 7.83 11.40 -24.43
CA GLY A 96 8.18 12.81 -24.19
C GLY A 96 7.03 13.81 -24.37
N LYS A 97 5.80 13.33 -24.63
CA LYS A 97 4.60 14.18 -24.73
C LYS A 97 3.80 14.19 -23.43
N THR A 98 3.47 15.38 -22.95
CA THR A 98 2.65 15.56 -21.76
C THR A 98 1.18 15.25 -22.05
N ARG A 99 0.54 14.47 -21.18
CA ARG A 99 -0.92 14.28 -21.21
C ARG A 99 -1.58 15.53 -20.61
N HIS A 100 -2.49 16.13 -21.36
CA HIS A 100 -3.29 17.26 -20.90
C HIS A 100 -4.43 16.81 -19.98
N PHE A 101 -4.91 15.59 -20.19
CA PHE A 101 -6.08 15.02 -19.53
C PHE A 101 -5.88 13.50 -19.40
N GLY A 102 -6.20 12.94 -18.24
CA GLY A 102 -5.94 11.54 -17.93
C GLY A 102 -6.79 11.06 -16.76
N ILE A 103 -6.64 9.79 -16.38
CA ILE A 103 -7.34 9.23 -15.22
C ILE A 103 -6.57 9.60 -13.96
N ASP A 104 -7.26 10.19 -12.98
CA ASP A 104 -6.75 10.42 -11.62
C ASP A 104 -7.04 9.18 -10.76
N GLU A 105 -6.02 8.35 -10.54
CA GLU A 105 -6.14 7.11 -9.73
C GLU A 105 -6.57 7.41 -8.29
N ASN A 106 -6.23 8.59 -7.77
CA ASN A 106 -6.57 8.97 -6.40
C ASN A 106 -8.09 9.13 -6.20
N THR A 107 -8.85 9.47 -7.26
CA THR A 107 -10.32 9.47 -7.20
C THR A 107 -10.87 8.09 -6.87
N CYS A 108 -10.28 7.01 -7.40
CA CYS A 108 -10.70 5.65 -7.07
C CYS A 108 -10.52 5.39 -5.58
N TYR A 109 -9.37 5.78 -5.02
CA TYR A 109 -9.04 5.56 -3.63
C TYR A 109 -9.93 6.38 -2.69
N ILE A 110 -10.21 7.64 -3.01
CA ILE A 110 -11.11 8.49 -2.22
C ILE A 110 -12.51 7.86 -2.12
N CYS A 111 -13.04 7.31 -3.20
CA CYS A 111 -14.37 6.72 -3.16
C CYS A 111 -14.38 5.35 -2.47
N HIS A 112 -13.36 4.52 -2.72
CA HIS A 112 -13.36 3.13 -2.28
C HIS A 112 -12.77 2.92 -0.88
N PHE A 113 -11.78 3.71 -0.45
CA PHE A 113 -11.06 3.50 0.81
C PHE A 113 -11.40 4.52 1.90
N LEU A 114 -12.18 5.56 1.61
CA LEU A 114 -12.60 6.52 2.63
C LEU A 114 -13.53 5.84 3.64
N GLU A 115 -13.13 5.87 4.91
CA GLU A 115 -13.93 5.28 5.98
C GLU A 115 -15.24 6.05 6.15
N SER A 116 -16.35 5.36 5.95
CA SER A 116 -17.70 5.88 6.16
C SER A 116 -18.46 5.00 7.15
N LYS A 117 -19.34 5.60 7.95
CA LYS A 117 -20.29 4.87 8.81
C LYS A 117 -21.18 3.92 7.99
N ASN A 118 -21.48 4.30 6.75
CA ASN A 118 -22.23 3.51 5.79
C ASN A 118 -21.29 3.19 4.60
N PRO A 119 -20.68 2.00 4.56
CA PRO A 119 -19.78 1.64 3.47
C PRO A 119 -20.56 1.49 2.16
N LEU A 120 -19.95 1.93 1.06
CA LEU A 120 -20.46 1.66 -0.29
C LEU A 120 -20.36 0.16 -0.58
N LEU A 121 -21.37 -0.38 -1.26
CA LEU A 121 -21.46 -1.80 -1.60
C LEU A 121 -21.54 -1.98 -3.11
N SER A 122 -20.94 -3.04 -3.61
CA SER A 122 -21.04 -3.47 -5.00
C SER A 122 -22.49 -3.80 -5.38
N ALA A 123 -22.85 -3.47 -6.62
CA ALA A 123 -24.24 -3.52 -7.09
C ALA A 123 -24.87 -4.93 -7.14
N LYS A 124 -24.06 -5.98 -7.24
CA LYS A 124 -24.55 -7.36 -7.40
C LYS A 124 -24.46 -8.19 -6.12
N GLU A 125 -23.32 -8.13 -5.44
CA GLU A 125 -22.96 -9.10 -4.40
C GLU A 125 -23.02 -8.49 -3.00
N LYS A 126 -23.34 -7.19 -2.89
CA LYS A 126 -23.34 -6.43 -1.63
C LYS A 126 -22.01 -6.53 -0.86
N ILE A 127 -20.93 -6.80 -1.59
CA ILE A 127 -19.56 -6.79 -1.09
C ILE A 127 -19.12 -5.34 -0.94
N LYS A 128 -18.37 -5.02 0.12
CA LYS A 128 -17.80 -3.68 0.28
C LYS A 128 -16.89 -3.33 -0.89
N VAL A 129 -16.93 -2.06 -1.31
CA VAL A 129 -16.17 -1.62 -2.49
C VAL A 129 -14.65 -1.53 -2.23
N ASP A 130 -14.20 -1.60 -0.98
CA ASP A 130 -12.80 -1.61 -0.56
C ASP A 130 -12.12 -2.99 -0.70
N GLU A 131 -12.85 -4.03 -1.10
CA GLU A 131 -12.30 -5.37 -1.24
C GLU A 131 -11.29 -5.45 -2.39
N CYS A 132 -10.07 -5.88 -2.08
CA CYS A 132 -8.94 -5.89 -3.03
C CYS A 132 -9.27 -6.63 -4.32
N SER A 133 -10.05 -7.72 -4.22
CA SER A 133 -10.43 -8.60 -5.33
C SER A 133 -11.39 -7.97 -6.35
N LEU A 134 -12.01 -6.82 -6.03
CA LEU A 134 -12.85 -6.11 -6.98
C LEU A 134 -12.00 -5.45 -8.07
N CYS A 135 -10.83 -4.95 -7.70
CA CYS A 135 -9.87 -4.36 -8.62
C CYS A 135 -8.80 -5.38 -9.04
N HIS A 136 -8.07 -5.96 -8.09
CA HIS A 136 -6.97 -6.87 -8.35
C HIS A 136 -7.47 -8.32 -8.54
N LYS A 137 -7.40 -8.84 -9.77
CA LYS A 137 -7.87 -10.20 -10.10
C LYS A 137 -6.79 -11.03 -10.77
N ASP A 138 -6.83 -12.34 -10.48
CA ASP A 138 -5.99 -13.37 -11.10
C ASP A 138 -4.50 -12.98 -11.22
N VAL A 139 -3.93 -12.43 -10.13
CA VAL A 139 -2.53 -12.00 -10.07
C VAL A 139 -1.61 -13.21 -10.22
N ALA A 140 -1.13 -13.44 -11.45
CA ALA A 140 -0.31 -14.57 -11.85
C ALA A 140 1.19 -14.29 -11.63
N VAL A 141 1.60 -14.25 -10.36
CA VAL A 141 3.00 -14.04 -9.96
C VAL A 141 3.58 -15.32 -9.41
N LYS A 142 4.78 -15.68 -9.88
CA LYS A 142 5.58 -16.80 -9.39
C LYS A 142 6.90 -16.28 -8.84
N VAL A 143 7.28 -16.74 -7.66
CA VAL A 143 8.55 -16.37 -7.01
C VAL A 143 9.24 -17.61 -6.47
N VAL A 144 10.57 -17.62 -6.45
CA VAL A 144 11.35 -18.72 -5.88
C VAL A 144 11.83 -18.31 -4.50
N ILE A 145 11.46 -19.07 -3.46
CA ILE A 145 11.87 -18.87 -2.08
C ILE A 145 12.61 -20.13 -1.62
N TYR A 146 13.93 -20.03 -1.38
CA TYR A 146 14.79 -21.15 -1.00
C TYR A 146 14.53 -22.42 -1.82
N GLU A 147 14.69 -22.29 -3.14
CA GLU A 147 14.57 -23.38 -4.14
C GLU A 147 13.15 -23.93 -4.34
N LYS A 148 12.14 -23.35 -3.68
CA LYS A 148 10.73 -23.70 -3.90
C LYS A 148 10.03 -22.59 -4.65
N GLU A 149 9.30 -22.96 -5.70
CA GLU A 149 8.39 -22.05 -6.38
C GLU A 149 7.14 -21.81 -5.49
N PHE A 150 6.81 -20.54 -5.30
CA PHE A 150 5.55 -20.07 -4.75
C PHE A 150 4.74 -19.45 -5.90
N ASP A 151 3.62 -20.10 -6.23
CA ASP A 151 2.64 -19.60 -7.20
C ASP A 151 1.52 -18.87 -6.44
N HIS A 152 1.47 -17.54 -6.59
CA HIS A 152 0.50 -16.70 -5.90
C HIS A 152 -0.95 -17.04 -6.27
N LEU A 153 -1.20 -17.30 -7.56
CA LEU A 153 -2.55 -17.53 -8.09
C LEU A 153 -3.10 -18.87 -7.62
N GLU A 154 -2.28 -19.92 -7.70
CA GLU A 154 -2.64 -21.25 -7.19
C GLU A 154 -2.88 -21.20 -5.68
N PHE A 155 -1.97 -20.57 -4.93
CA PHE A 155 -2.07 -20.47 -3.48
C PHE A 155 -3.33 -19.72 -3.03
N GLN A 156 -3.65 -18.60 -3.68
CA GLN A 156 -4.86 -17.81 -3.40
C GLN A 156 -6.13 -18.63 -3.65
N LYS A 157 -6.19 -19.38 -4.76
CA LYS A 157 -7.34 -20.23 -5.12
C LYS A 157 -7.53 -21.41 -4.17
N GLU A 158 -6.44 -22.08 -3.77
CA GLU A 158 -6.51 -23.23 -2.88
C GLU A 158 -6.80 -22.85 -1.43
N ARG A 159 -6.09 -21.86 -0.89
CA ARG A 159 -6.07 -21.57 0.55
C ARG A 159 -7.07 -20.51 0.97
N LYS A 160 -7.56 -19.67 0.03
CA LYS A 160 -8.52 -18.59 0.29
C LYS A 160 -8.06 -17.67 1.43
N VAL A 161 -6.76 -17.40 1.50
CA VAL A 161 -6.16 -16.52 2.50
C VAL A 161 -6.57 -15.07 2.25
N LYS A 162 -6.67 -14.26 3.31
CA LYS A 162 -6.89 -12.82 3.17
C LYS A 162 -5.64 -12.15 2.62
N CYS A 163 -5.80 -11.26 1.64
CA CYS A 163 -4.70 -10.48 1.04
C CYS A 163 -3.85 -9.77 2.11
N ALA A 164 -4.53 -9.20 3.11
CA ALA A 164 -3.92 -8.50 4.24
C ALA A 164 -3.11 -9.38 5.20
N ASN A 165 -2.98 -10.70 4.97
CA ASN A 165 -2.02 -11.53 5.70
C ASN A 165 -0.58 -11.38 5.14
N CYS A 166 -0.43 -10.96 3.88
CA CYS A 166 0.87 -10.74 3.23
C CYS A 166 1.02 -9.28 2.79
N HIS A 167 -0.01 -8.72 2.16
CA HIS A 167 -0.03 -7.35 1.68
C HIS A 167 -0.46 -6.40 2.82
N LEU A 168 0.47 -6.08 3.72
CA LEU A 168 0.24 -5.15 4.83
C LEU A 168 0.42 -3.69 4.39
N ASP A 169 -0.37 -2.80 4.99
CA ASP A 169 -0.21 -1.35 4.86
C ASP A 169 -0.16 -0.88 3.40
N THR A 170 -0.97 -1.51 2.54
CA THR A 170 -1.06 -1.14 1.12
C THR A 170 -1.97 0.05 0.88
N VAL A 171 -2.66 0.54 1.90
CA VAL A 171 -3.55 1.71 1.83
C VAL A 171 -3.20 2.59 3.01
N HIS A 172 -2.42 3.63 2.75
CA HIS A 172 -2.00 4.59 3.76
C HIS A 172 -3.10 5.64 3.92
N ARG A 173 -3.53 5.87 5.16
CA ARG A 173 -4.66 6.76 5.47
C ARG A 173 -4.44 8.16 4.89
N GLY A 174 -5.49 8.68 4.27
CA GLY A 174 -5.61 9.97 3.59
C GLY A 174 -7.09 10.25 3.28
N GLY A 175 -7.39 11.08 2.29
CA GLY A 175 -8.78 11.31 1.85
C GLY A 175 -9.64 12.17 2.78
N ASN A 176 -9.13 12.56 3.95
CA ASN A 176 -9.78 13.54 4.81
C ASN A 176 -9.79 14.92 4.14
N ILE A 177 -10.77 15.73 4.53
CA ILE A 177 -10.87 17.13 4.11
C ILE A 177 -10.28 17.98 5.23
N GLU A 178 -9.36 18.88 4.88
CA GLU A 178 -8.80 19.87 5.78
C GLU A 178 -9.23 21.28 5.36
N GLU A 179 -9.35 22.21 6.32
CA GLU A 179 -9.78 23.59 6.04
C GLU A 179 -8.89 24.27 4.98
N LYS A 180 -7.59 23.96 5.00
CA LYS A 180 -6.60 24.45 4.02
C LYS A 180 -6.98 24.13 2.57
N ASN A 181 -7.72 23.04 2.33
CA ASN A 181 -8.11 22.60 0.99
C ASN A 181 -9.12 23.56 0.37
N CYS A 182 -10.03 24.12 1.18
CA CYS A 182 -11.03 25.09 0.73
C CYS A 182 -10.38 26.39 0.21
N TYR A 183 -9.25 26.78 0.81
CA TYR A 183 -8.54 28.01 0.43
C TYR A 183 -7.77 27.91 -0.90
N ARG A 184 -7.81 26.75 -1.57
CA ARG A 184 -7.32 26.64 -2.96
C ARG A 184 -8.14 27.48 -3.93
N CYS A 185 -9.44 27.65 -3.66
CA CYS A 185 -10.37 28.40 -4.51
C CYS A 185 -11.07 29.53 -3.76
N HIS A 186 -11.34 29.37 -2.46
CA HIS A 186 -12.07 30.36 -1.68
C HIS A 186 -11.15 31.26 -0.88
N THR A 187 -11.37 32.57 -0.92
CA THR A 187 -10.71 33.52 -0.01
C THR A 187 -11.39 33.61 1.36
N LYS A 188 -12.64 33.14 1.45
CA LYS A 188 -13.44 33.03 2.67
C LYS A 188 -14.40 31.85 2.55
N ILE A 189 -14.48 31.03 3.58
CA ILE A 189 -15.38 29.87 3.63
C ILE A 189 -16.73 30.31 4.25
N PRO A 190 -17.87 30.14 3.56
CA PRO A 190 -19.17 30.45 4.14
C PRO A 190 -19.55 29.46 5.25
N ASN A 191 -20.18 29.97 6.33
CA ASN A 191 -20.53 29.16 7.51
C ASN A 191 -21.63 28.11 7.25
N ASP A 192 -22.41 28.27 6.18
CA ASP A 192 -23.55 27.43 5.81
C ASP A 192 -23.17 26.19 4.99
N TYR A 193 -21.87 26.02 4.68
CA TYR A 193 -21.35 24.85 4.00
C TYR A 193 -20.88 23.81 5.03
N GLN A 194 -21.83 23.01 5.51
CA GLN A 194 -21.57 21.87 6.39
C GLN A 194 -22.13 20.59 5.77
N GLY A 195 -21.31 19.53 5.78
CA GLY A 195 -21.70 18.20 5.29
C GLY A 195 -21.40 17.94 3.81
N ALA A 196 -21.25 16.66 3.47
CA ALA A 196 -20.79 16.21 2.15
C ALA A 196 -21.84 16.42 1.03
N GLU A 197 -23.14 16.33 1.34
CA GLU A 197 -24.21 16.37 0.34
C GLU A 197 -24.23 17.68 -0.45
N ARG A 198 -24.25 18.83 0.25
CA ARG A 198 -24.22 20.15 -0.39
C ARG A 198 -22.88 20.39 -1.10
N MET A 199 -21.78 19.97 -0.50
CA MET A 199 -20.46 20.10 -1.12
C MET A 199 -20.39 19.34 -2.45
N HIS A 200 -20.84 18.09 -2.49
CA HIS A 200 -20.84 17.28 -3.70
C HIS A 200 -21.80 17.81 -4.76
N ARG A 201 -23.02 18.21 -4.39
CA ARG A 201 -23.97 18.76 -5.36
C ARG A 201 -23.40 20.03 -6.02
N ASP A 202 -23.06 21.02 -5.20
CA ASP A 202 -22.68 22.33 -5.70
C ASP A 202 -21.31 22.24 -6.44
N HIS A 203 -20.31 21.53 -5.90
CA HIS A 203 -18.96 21.50 -6.50
C HIS A 203 -18.77 20.39 -7.54
N VAL A 204 -19.23 19.16 -7.28
CA VAL A 204 -18.93 17.99 -8.13
C VAL A 204 -20.00 17.82 -9.20
N GLU A 205 -21.29 17.93 -8.85
CA GLU A 205 -22.37 17.71 -9.81
C GLU A 205 -22.62 18.92 -10.72
N GLU A 206 -22.75 20.11 -10.15
CA GLU A 206 -23.04 21.34 -10.89
C GLU A 206 -21.76 21.88 -11.57
N HIS A 207 -20.70 22.06 -10.78
CA HIS A 207 -19.45 22.70 -11.23
C HIS A 207 -18.32 21.73 -11.62
N LYS A 208 -18.55 20.41 -11.55
CA LYS A 208 -17.67 19.38 -12.13
C LYS A 208 -16.24 19.39 -11.60
N VAL A 209 -16.06 19.89 -10.37
CA VAL A 209 -14.77 19.95 -9.66
C VAL A 209 -14.31 18.53 -9.32
N PRO A 210 -13.05 18.15 -9.60
CA PRO A 210 -12.53 16.83 -9.24
C PRO A 210 -12.41 16.65 -7.72
N CYS A 211 -12.19 15.43 -7.26
CA CYS A 211 -12.21 15.10 -5.83
C CYS A 211 -10.95 15.58 -5.07
N TYR A 212 -9.78 15.47 -5.70
CA TYR A 212 -8.46 15.75 -5.10
C TYR A 212 -8.26 17.17 -4.54
N PRO A 213 -8.78 18.25 -5.15
CA PRO A 213 -8.72 19.59 -4.54
C PRO A 213 -9.31 19.66 -3.13
N CYS A 214 -10.32 18.84 -2.83
CA CYS A 214 -11.01 18.83 -1.55
C CYS A 214 -10.48 17.72 -0.61
N HIS A 215 -10.24 16.53 -1.16
CA HIS A 215 -9.80 15.35 -0.42
C HIS A 215 -8.28 15.17 -0.53
N ASN A 216 -7.62 15.00 0.62
CA ASN A 216 -6.20 14.66 0.63
C ASN A 216 -5.90 13.36 -0.12
N GLU A 217 -4.68 13.21 -0.62
CA GLU A 217 -4.22 12.00 -1.30
C GLU A 217 -4.31 10.76 -0.39
N ILE A 218 -4.77 9.65 -0.96
CA ILE A 218 -4.68 8.31 -0.36
C ILE A 218 -3.60 7.56 -1.12
N LEU A 219 -2.54 7.14 -0.44
CA LEU A 219 -1.47 6.37 -1.08
C LEU A 219 -1.85 4.88 -1.07
N HIS A 220 -2.04 4.31 -2.26
CA HIS A 220 -2.27 2.88 -2.46
C HIS A 220 -1.05 2.21 -3.08
N GLU A 221 -0.02 1.98 -2.27
CA GLU A 221 1.25 1.41 -2.72
C GLU A 221 1.85 0.49 -1.65
N TRP A 222 2.80 -0.36 -2.05
CA TRP A 222 3.57 -1.16 -1.12
C TRP A 222 4.66 -0.31 -0.48
N GLY A 223 4.89 -0.47 0.82
CA GLY A 223 6.06 0.12 1.48
C GLY A 223 7.38 -0.42 0.90
N ASP A 224 8.37 0.48 0.78
CA ASP A 224 9.68 0.21 0.16
C ASP A 224 10.40 -1.05 0.67
N GLU A 225 10.17 -1.42 1.93
CA GLU A 225 10.81 -2.59 2.57
C GLU A 225 10.47 -3.92 1.89
N TYR A 226 9.25 -4.09 1.39
CA TYR A 226 8.79 -5.37 0.85
C TYR A 226 9.05 -5.48 -0.66
N LEU A 227 9.21 -4.35 -1.34
CA LEU A 227 9.47 -4.29 -2.78
C LEU A 227 10.86 -4.86 -3.14
N THR A 228 11.86 -4.67 -2.29
CA THR A 228 13.24 -5.12 -2.57
C THR A 228 13.43 -6.63 -2.51
N ASN A 229 12.51 -7.36 -1.89
CA ASN A 229 12.66 -8.80 -1.62
C ASN A 229 11.90 -9.69 -2.62
N ILE A 230 10.96 -9.13 -3.40
CA ILE A 230 10.06 -9.89 -4.27
C ILE A 230 10.12 -9.45 -5.74
N LEU A 231 10.37 -8.17 -6.02
CA LEU A 231 10.42 -7.64 -7.37
C LEU A 231 11.84 -7.13 -7.68
N PRO A 232 12.44 -7.47 -8.84
CA PRO A 232 13.57 -6.68 -9.31
C PRO A 232 13.10 -5.22 -9.41
N LYS A 233 13.95 -4.28 -9.00
CA LYS A 233 13.67 -2.83 -9.11
C LYS A 233 13.04 -2.58 -10.47
N ARG A 234 11.83 -1.99 -10.50
CA ARG A 234 11.29 -1.45 -11.75
C ARG A 234 12.38 -0.55 -12.33
N ASN A 235 12.74 -0.75 -13.59
CA ASN A 235 13.69 0.09 -14.31
C ASN A 235 13.23 1.55 -14.22
N THR A 236 13.70 2.26 -13.20
CA THR A 236 13.87 3.70 -13.27
C THR A 236 14.83 3.92 -14.41
N VAL A 237 14.31 4.44 -15.52
CA VAL A 237 15.10 4.84 -16.67
C VAL A 237 16.29 5.65 -16.16
N SER A 238 17.49 5.08 -16.30
CA SER A 238 18.75 5.80 -16.10
C SER A 238 18.84 6.89 -17.15
N GLY A 239 18.41 8.10 -16.78
CA GLY A 239 18.87 9.34 -17.39
C GLY A 239 20.11 9.81 -16.65
N GLY A 240 21.19 10.00 -17.39
CA GLY A 240 22.55 10.17 -16.90
C GLY A 240 22.82 11.41 -16.03
N GLU A 241 23.96 11.31 -15.38
CA GLU A 241 24.63 12.27 -14.53
C GLU A 241 24.85 13.62 -15.26
N ASP A 242 24.31 14.70 -14.69
CA ASP A 242 25.05 15.86 -14.22
C ASP A 242 24.08 17.03 -14.03
N SER A 243 23.87 17.43 -12.77
CA SER A 243 23.78 18.83 -12.32
C SER A 243 23.31 18.89 -10.87
N SER A 244 24.21 19.38 -10.05
CA SER A 244 24.04 19.76 -8.65
C SER A 244 22.78 20.59 -8.37
N MET A 245 21.94 20.12 -7.44
CA MET A 245 21.36 20.98 -6.41
C MET A 245 21.21 20.20 -5.11
N ALA A 246 22.03 20.59 -4.13
CA ALA A 246 21.90 20.15 -2.75
C ALA A 246 20.60 20.72 -2.15
N SER A 247 19.63 19.85 -1.86
CA SER A 247 18.53 20.21 -0.97
C SER A 247 18.91 19.85 0.46
N VAL A 248 19.42 20.85 1.15
CA VAL A 248 19.60 20.88 2.60
C VAL A 248 18.22 20.76 3.27
N VAL A 249 17.88 19.60 3.81
CA VAL A 249 16.77 19.47 4.76
C VAL A 249 17.33 19.66 6.15
N THR A 250 17.32 20.90 6.62
CA THR A 250 17.55 21.20 8.04
C THR A 250 16.41 20.62 8.86
N SER A 251 16.78 19.79 9.83
CA SER A 251 15.96 19.38 10.96
C SER A 251 15.41 20.61 11.70
N ARG A 252 14.08 20.76 11.73
CA ARG A 252 13.39 21.63 12.69
C ARG A 252 12.23 20.88 13.35
N THR A 253 12.50 20.50 14.60
CA THR A 253 11.59 20.56 15.76
C THR A 253 10.10 20.32 15.50
N ARG A 254 9.65 19.07 15.72
CA ARG A 254 8.25 18.74 15.94
C ARG A 254 7.75 19.46 17.21
N ARG A 255 6.93 20.49 17.03
CA ARG A 255 6.07 21.03 18.10
C ARG A 255 4.73 20.32 18.03
N GLY A 256 4.27 19.82 19.18
CA GLY A 256 3.10 18.95 19.31
C GLY A 256 1.81 19.61 18.81
N VAL A 257 1.06 18.84 18.03
CA VAL A 257 -0.35 19.10 17.73
C VAL A 257 -1.16 18.15 18.60
N ALA A 258 -2.05 18.70 19.41
CA ALA A 258 -2.96 17.96 20.26
C ALA A 258 -3.92 17.12 19.39
N SER A 259 -3.88 15.80 19.57
CA SER A 259 -4.77 14.87 18.88
C SER A 259 -6.16 14.94 19.51
N VAL A 260 -7.17 15.21 18.69
CA VAL A 260 -8.58 15.12 19.06
C VAL A 260 -8.96 13.64 19.10
N ASN A 261 -9.49 13.25 20.26
CA ASN A 261 -9.81 11.90 20.67
C ASN A 261 -10.89 11.28 19.77
N THR A 262 -10.47 10.57 18.73
CA THR A 262 -11.30 9.57 18.06
C THR A 262 -10.86 8.21 18.61
N LYS A 263 -11.84 7.38 18.99
CA LYS A 263 -11.59 6.01 19.47
C LYS A 263 -11.11 5.14 18.32
N ASP A 264 -9.87 5.36 17.88
CA ASP A 264 -9.19 4.51 16.91
C ASP A 264 -8.77 3.21 17.61
N LYS A 265 -9.08 2.08 16.96
CA LYS A 265 -8.37 0.84 17.25
C LYS A 265 -6.93 1.07 16.81
N GLU A 266 -6.03 1.33 17.77
CA GLU A 266 -4.60 1.36 17.48
C GLU A 266 -4.25 0.09 16.69
N PRO A 267 -3.56 0.22 15.55
CA PRO A 267 -3.00 -0.95 14.89
C PRO A 267 -2.13 -1.68 15.91
N ILE A 268 -2.33 -2.99 16.03
CA ILE A 268 -1.65 -3.88 17.00
C ILE A 268 -0.11 -3.70 16.95
N PHE A 269 0.42 -3.13 15.87
CA PHE A 269 1.82 -2.86 15.63
C PHE A 269 2.11 -1.35 15.45
N GLY A 270 1.92 -0.55 16.50
CA GLY A 270 2.26 0.88 16.51
C GLY A 270 3.77 1.14 16.58
N LYS A 271 4.43 1.38 15.43
CA LYS A 271 5.72 2.04 15.13
C LYS A 271 6.98 1.97 16.02
N LEU A 272 7.03 1.39 17.23
CA LEU A 272 8.30 1.29 18.01
C LEU A 272 8.54 0.03 18.90
N PRO A 273 7.60 -0.88 19.22
CA PRO A 273 7.89 -2.02 20.13
C PRO A 273 8.48 -3.30 19.49
N TYR A 274 8.53 -3.42 18.15
CA TYR A 274 8.77 -4.73 17.50
C TYR A 274 9.95 -4.77 16.52
N LEU A 275 10.84 -3.76 16.57
CA LEU A 275 12.00 -3.69 15.68
C LEU A 275 12.87 -4.94 15.80
N LEU A 276 13.07 -5.44 17.02
CA LEU A 276 13.86 -6.64 17.27
C LEU A 276 13.22 -7.91 16.68
N GLN A 277 11.91 -8.10 16.86
CA GLN A 277 11.19 -9.24 16.27
C GLN A 277 11.24 -9.19 14.74
N ARG A 278 11.13 -7.98 14.17
CA ARG A 278 11.20 -7.76 12.73
C ARG A 278 12.60 -8.01 12.17
N GLU A 279 13.65 -7.55 12.85
CA GLU A 279 15.04 -7.84 12.48
C GLU A 279 15.33 -9.34 12.53
N LEU A 280 14.91 -10.02 13.60
CA LEU A 280 15.12 -11.46 13.72
C LEU A 280 14.33 -12.24 12.66
N TYR A 281 13.09 -11.83 12.36
CA TYR A 281 12.28 -12.39 11.28
C TYR A 281 12.94 -12.19 9.90
N ALA A 282 13.51 -11.00 9.66
CA ALA A 282 14.34 -10.69 8.50
C ALA A 282 15.71 -11.40 8.52
N GLY A 283 16.03 -12.15 9.58
CA GLY A 283 17.27 -12.91 9.71
C GLY A 283 18.50 -12.04 9.96
N LYS A 284 18.33 -10.91 10.66
CA LYS A 284 19.36 -9.92 10.95
C LYS A 284 19.59 -9.76 12.46
N GLY A 285 20.61 -8.97 12.78
CA GLY A 285 20.90 -8.49 14.13
C GLY A 285 21.81 -9.41 14.95
N GLY A 286 21.90 -10.70 14.62
CA GLY A 286 22.80 -11.64 15.26
C GLY A 286 24.28 -11.46 14.88
N ARG A 287 25.18 -12.07 15.67
CA ARG A 287 26.63 -11.95 15.50
C ARG A 287 27.26 -13.27 15.09
N GLY A 288 28.19 -13.20 14.13
CA GLY A 288 29.07 -14.30 13.74
C GLY A 288 28.51 -15.25 12.68
N ILE A 289 27.34 -14.94 12.13
CA ILE A 289 26.77 -15.61 10.95
C ILE A 289 26.23 -14.56 9.99
N GLU A 290 26.05 -14.94 8.72
CA GLU A 290 25.44 -14.08 7.71
C GLU A 290 23.93 -13.92 7.91
N ASP A 291 23.38 -12.86 7.31
CA ASP A 291 21.94 -12.62 7.29
C ASP A 291 21.21 -13.79 6.60
N SER A 292 20.13 -14.28 7.20
CA SER A 292 19.37 -15.42 6.68
C SER A 292 17.87 -15.23 6.92
N PRO A 293 17.16 -14.50 6.04
CA PRO A 293 15.74 -14.20 6.21
C PRO A 293 14.84 -15.44 6.29
N ASP A 294 13.74 -15.37 7.05
CA ASP A 294 12.78 -16.47 7.11
C ASP A 294 12.01 -16.59 5.76
N PRO A 295 11.66 -17.80 5.29
CA PRO A 295 10.84 -17.96 4.09
C PRO A 295 9.51 -17.20 4.14
N MET A 296 8.87 -17.11 5.31
CA MET A 296 7.63 -16.36 5.48
C MET A 296 7.87 -14.84 5.41
N TYR A 297 9.04 -14.36 5.86
CA TYR A 297 9.46 -12.96 5.69
C TYR A 297 9.64 -12.63 4.21
N LEU A 298 10.34 -13.48 3.47
CA LEU A 298 10.50 -13.35 2.02
C LEU A 298 9.17 -13.41 1.27
N ALA A 299 8.21 -14.18 1.78
CA ALA A 299 6.83 -14.23 1.28
C ALA A 299 5.95 -13.07 1.79
N THR A 300 6.51 -12.07 2.49
CA THR A 300 5.83 -10.89 3.04
C THR A 300 4.75 -11.18 4.09
N VAL A 301 4.73 -12.38 4.67
CA VAL A 301 3.75 -12.72 5.71
C VAL A 301 3.94 -11.80 6.91
N ASN A 302 2.89 -11.09 7.29
CA ASN A 302 3.00 -10.05 8.32
C ASN A 302 2.67 -10.58 9.73
N CYS A 303 3.01 -9.77 10.75
CA CYS A 303 2.81 -10.11 12.16
C CYS A 303 1.34 -10.44 12.49
N THR A 304 0.38 -9.65 11.98
CA THR A 304 -1.06 -9.89 12.19
C THR A 304 -1.55 -11.19 11.54
N ALA A 305 -0.81 -11.80 10.61
CA ALA A 305 -1.17 -13.11 10.05
C ALA A 305 -1.21 -14.20 11.14
N CYS A 306 -0.30 -14.11 12.12
CA CYS A 306 -0.23 -15.02 13.27
C CYS A 306 -0.81 -14.40 14.55
N HIS A 307 -0.49 -13.14 14.83
CA HIS A 307 -0.87 -12.43 16.05
C HIS A 307 -2.24 -11.77 15.90
N LYS A 308 -3.31 -12.55 16.07
CA LYS A 308 -4.69 -12.09 15.90
C LYS A 308 -5.28 -11.43 17.15
N SER A 309 -4.69 -11.65 18.32
CA SER A 309 -5.17 -11.17 19.61
C SER A 309 -4.36 -9.96 20.09
N LYS A 310 -4.96 -9.17 20.99
CA LYS A 310 -4.34 -7.96 21.54
C LYS A 310 -3.14 -8.24 22.45
N ASP A 311 -3.12 -9.41 23.09
CA ASP A 311 -2.01 -9.89 23.91
C ASP A 311 -0.87 -10.49 23.07
N LEU A 312 -0.99 -10.46 21.73
CA LEU A 312 -0.03 -11.03 20.78
C LEU A 312 0.20 -12.53 20.98
N SER A 313 -0.69 -13.25 21.65
CA SER A 313 -0.61 -14.70 21.66
C SER A 313 -0.95 -15.28 20.27
N VAL A 314 -0.29 -16.38 19.92
CA VAL A 314 -0.53 -17.08 18.66
C VAL A 314 -1.22 -18.40 18.96
N HIS A 315 -2.46 -18.54 18.49
CA HIS A 315 -3.17 -19.81 18.56
C HIS A 315 -2.56 -20.80 17.53
N PRO A 316 -2.30 -22.07 17.89
CA PRO A 316 -1.64 -23.03 16.99
C PRO A 316 -2.33 -23.23 15.63
N LEU A 317 -3.66 -23.03 15.57
CA LEU A 317 -4.42 -23.14 14.32
C LEU A 317 -4.18 -21.98 13.34
N ALA A 318 -3.53 -20.89 13.75
CA ALA A 318 -3.18 -19.79 12.84
C ALA A 318 -2.32 -20.27 11.66
N CYS A 319 -1.43 -21.24 11.89
CA CYS A 319 -0.59 -21.82 10.85
C CYS A 319 -1.39 -22.55 9.76
N ASN A 320 -2.53 -23.16 10.12
CA ASN A 320 -3.34 -23.97 9.21
C ASN A 320 -4.15 -23.13 8.20
N VAL A 321 -4.15 -21.80 8.36
CA VAL A 321 -4.75 -20.88 7.38
C VAL A 321 -3.93 -20.89 6.08
N CYS A 322 -2.60 -21.03 6.19
CA CYS A 322 -1.68 -21.03 5.06
C CYS A 322 -1.10 -22.42 4.75
N HIS A 323 -0.89 -23.23 5.80
CA HIS A 323 -0.26 -24.55 5.68
C HIS A 323 -1.26 -25.70 5.83
N LYS A 324 -0.86 -26.89 5.36
CA LYS A 324 -1.65 -28.12 5.49
C LYS A 324 -1.79 -28.53 6.97
N LYS A 325 -2.83 -29.31 7.26
CA LYS A 325 -3.11 -29.86 8.60
C LYS A 325 -1.87 -30.58 9.15
N GLY A 326 -1.51 -30.28 10.40
CA GLY A 326 -0.34 -30.82 11.09
C GLY A 326 0.67 -29.74 11.51
N PHE A 327 0.70 -28.60 10.80
CA PHE A 327 1.58 -27.47 11.11
C PHE A 327 1.32 -26.82 12.48
N ASN A 328 0.12 -27.02 13.04
CA ASN A 328 -0.22 -26.60 14.40
C ASN A 328 0.68 -27.23 15.49
N LYS A 329 1.36 -28.35 15.20
CA LYS A 329 2.32 -28.99 16.14
C LYS A 329 3.72 -28.38 16.04
N THR A 330 4.09 -27.89 14.84
CA THR A 330 5.44 -27.41 14.53
C THR A 330 5.86 -26.26 15.44
N MET A 331 4.95 -25.35 15.78
CA MET A 331 5.25 -24.24 16.71
C MET A 331 5.72 -24.74 18.08
N ALA A 332 5.01 -25.72 18.66
CA ALA A 332 5.36 -26.25 19.98
C ALA A 332 6.69 -27.02 19.95
N GLU A 333 6.92 -27.78 18.88
CA GLU A 333 8.16 -28.55 18.66
C GLU A 333 9.37 -27.61 18.50
N GLN A 334 9.25 -26.56 17.70
CA GLN A 334 10.30 -25.55 17.51
C GLN A 334 10.66 -24.85 18.83
N LYS A 335 9.65 -24.37 19.57
CA LYS A 335 9.87 -23.73 20.87
C LYS A 335 10.60 -24.67 21.83
N LYS A 336 10.14 -25.93 21.93
CA LYS A 336 10.78 -26.93 22.79
C LYS A 336 12.24 -27.16 22.41
N TYR A 337 12.53 -27.30 21.11
CA TYR A 337 13.88 -27.50 20.60
C TYR A 337 14.80 -26.31 20.91
N ILE A 338 14.36 -25.09 20.61
CA ILE A 338 15.15 -23.89 20.85
C ILE A 338 15.39 -23.64 22.34
N THR A 339 14.36 -23.80 23.19
CA THR A 339 14.52 -23.69 24.64
C THR A 339 15.58 -24.65 25.17
N GLY A 340 15.58 -25.90 24.73
CA GLY A 340 16.60 -26.88 25.13
C GLY A 340 18.03 -26.44 24.78
N ARG A 341 18.24 -25.88 23.58
CA ARG A 341 19.57 -25.42 23.18
C ARG A 341 19.99 -24.10 23.82
N LEU A 342 19.03 -23.21 24.11
CA LEU A 342 19.29 -22.02 24.92
C LEU A 342 19.72 -22.39 26.34
N SER A 343 19.16 -23.44 26.93
CA SER A 343 19.63 -23.95 28.23
C SER A 343 21.10 -24.37 28.16
N SER A 344 21.49 -25.15 27.15
CA SER A 344 22.89 -25.55 26.96
C SER A 344 23.83 -24.34 26.77
N LEU A 345 23.43 -23.35 25.97
CA LEU A 345 24.21 -22.12 25.80
C LEU A 345 24.31 -21.31 27.11
N SER A 346 23.22 -21.23 27.88
CA SER A 346 23.18 -20.54 29.17
C SER A 346 24.15 -21.19 30.17
N GLU A 347 24.20 -22.52 30.23
CA GLU A 347 25.15 -23.24 31.09
C GLU A 347 26.61 -22.93 30.72
N LEU A 348 26.94 -22.84 29.43
CA LEU A 348 28.28 -22.46 28.97
C LEU A 348 28.62 -21.01 29.33
N LEU A 349 27.65 -20.09 29.24
CA LEU A 349 27.82 -18.68 29.56
C LEU A 349 27.94 -18.38 31.07
N GLN A 350 27.56 -19.33 31.93
CA GLN A 350 27.67 -19.25 33.40
C GLN A 350 28.98 -19.87 33.92
N LYS A 351 29.54 -20.85 33.21
CA LYS A 351 30.82 -21.47 33.57
C LYS A 351 32.00 -20.50 33.35
N PRO A 352 33.11 -20.67 34.08
CA PRO A 352 34.35 -19.96 33.77
C PRO A 352 34.74 -20.21 32.30
N PRO A 353 35.15 -19.17 31.55
CA PRO A 353 35.50 -19.34 30.15
C PRO A 353 36.63 -20.35 29.97
N LYS A 354 36.52 -21.20 28.95
CA LYS A 354 37.63 -22.10 28.57
C LYS A 354 38.87 -21.28 28.20
N LYS A 355 40.05 -21.81 28.56
CA LYS A 355 41.34 -21.18 28.28
C LYS A 355 41.51 -21.02 26.75
N GLY A 356 41.72 -19.79 26.30
CA GLY A 356 41.88 -19.45 24.87
C GLY A 356 40.65 -18.84 24.20
N VAL A 357 39.47 -18.89 24.84
CA VAL A 357 38.26 -18.21 24.32
C VAL A 357 38.35 -16.70 24.57
N SER A 358 38.23 -15.90 23.51
CA SER A 358 38.34 -14.45 23.61
C SER A 358 37.09 -13.81 24.25
N LYS A 359 37.28 -12.67 24.93
CA LYS A 359 36.17 -11.87 25.50
C LYS A 359 35.15 -11.45 24.43
N THR A 360 35.62 -11.22 23.20
CA THR A 360 34.77 -10.86 22.06
C THR A 360 33.80 -11.98 21.70
N LEU A 361 34.26 -13.24 21.66
CA LEU A 361 33.41 -14.40 21.40
C LEU A 361 32.37 -14.61 22.51
N ILE A 362 32.77 -14.46 23.77
CA ILE A 362 31.85 -14.55 24.92
C ILE A 362 30.77 -13.46 24.85
N ASN A 363 31.17 -12.23 24.56
CA ASN A 363 30.22 -11.12 24.40
C ASN A 363 29.30 -11.32 23.18
N GLY A 364 29.80 -11.92 22.10
CA GLY A 364 29.02 -12.32 20.93
C GLY A 364 27.96 -13.35 21.28
N ALA A 365 28.34 -14.43 21.94
CA ALA A 365 27.44 -15.49 22.39
C ALA A 365 26.36 -14.98 23.36
N ARG A 366 26.75 -14.11 24.32
CA ARG A 366 25.80 -13.47 25.25
C ARG A 366 24.82 -12.55 24.54
N TYR A 367 25.30 -11.80 23.54
CA TYR A 367 24.44 -10.96 22.73
C TYR A 367 23.42 -11.80 21.95
N ASN A 368 23.84 -12.87 21.27
CA ASN A 368 22.95 -13.76 20.53
C ASN A 368 21.92 -14.42 21.45
N TYR A 369 22.33 -14.89 22.63
CA TYR A 369 21.41 -15.41 23.65
C TYR A 369 20.34 -14.38 24.00
N ASN A 370 20.73 -13.15 24.34
CA ASN A 370 19.81 -12.06 24.70
C ASN A 370 18.88 -11.67 23.55
N LEU A 371 19.38 -11.61 22.31
CA LEU A 371 18.58 -11.33 21.11
C LEU A 371 17.43 -12.34 20.99
N ILE A 372 17.72 -13.63 21.11
CA ILE A 372 16.72 -14.71 20.97
C ILE A 372 15.74 -14.71 22.14
N THR A 373 16.20 -14.47 23.38
CA THR A 373 15.30 -14.43 24.54
C THR A 373 14.40 -13.20 24.53
N ASN A 374 14.91 -12.05 24.07
CA ASN A 374 14.15 -10.80 23.98
C ASN A 374 13.15 -10.81 22.83
N ASP A 375 13.42 -11.57 21.76
CA ASP A 375 12.47 -11.80 20.68
C ASP A 375 11.21 -12.52 21.19
N GLY A 376 11.39 -13.49 22.09
CA GLY A 376 10.30 -14.17 22.79
C GLY A 376 9.52 -15.18 21.94
N SER A 377 9.82 -15.31 20.64
CA SER A 377 9.18 -16.34 19.79
C SER A 377 9.80 -17.72 19.99
N PHE A 378 11.01 -17.79 20.54
CA PHE A 378 11.83 -19.00 20.67
C PHE A 378 12.01 -19.72 19.33
N GLY A 379 12.34 -18.94 18.29
CA GLY A 379 12.65 -19.44 16.95
C GLY A 379 11.45 -19.60 16.02
N VAL A 380 10.23 -19.25 16.44
CA VAL A 380 9.06 -19.29 15.55
C VAL A 380 9.12 -18.19 14.50
N HIS A 381 9.71 -17.03 14.82
CA HIS A 381 9.92 -15.98 13.82
C HIS A 381 10.96 -16.37 12.77
N ASN A 382 12.04 -17.06 13.13
CA ASN A 382 13.04 -17.54 12.16
C ASN A 382 13.83 -18.72 12.72
N ILE A 383 13.35 -19.95 12.48
CA ILE A 383 13.92 -21.14 13.12
C ILE A 383 15.33 -21.44 12.63
N LYS A 384 15.61 -21.21 11.34
CA LYS A 384 16.93 -21.48 10.76
C LYS A 384 17.97 -20.52 11.34
N TYR A 385 17.71 -19.22 11.28
CA TYR A 385 18.65 -18.20 11.77
C TYR A 385 18.93 -18.36 13.26
N VAL A 386 17.89 -18.53 14.07
CA VAL A 386 18.04 -18.77 15.53
C VAL A 386 18.84 -20.05 15.80
N LYS A 387 18.65 -21.10 14.97
CA LYS A 387 19.45 -22.31 15.12
C LYS A 387 20.93 -22.07 14.83
N ASP A 388 21.23 -21.34 13.77
CA ASP A 388 22.60 -21.08 13.36
C ASP A 388 23.32 -20.17 14.38
N LEU A 389 22.61 -19.17 14.94
CA LEU A 389 23.13 -18.31 16.01
C LEU A 389 23.52 -19.08 17.26
N ILE A 390 22.66 -19.98 17.73
CA ILE A 390 22.94 -20.79 18.93
C ILE A 390 24.10 -21.75 18.65
N ASN A 391 24.11 -22.40 17.49
CA ASN A 391 25.19 -23.32 17.11
C ASN A 391 26.55 -22.61 17.08
N TYR A 392 26.63 -21.47 16.39
CA TYR A 392 27.84 -20.65 16.33
C TYR A 392 28.28 -20.20 17.73
N SER A 393 27.33 -19.78 18.57
CA SER A 393 27.62 -19.31 19.92
C SER A 393 28.15 -20.42 20.83
N ILE A 394 27.61 -21.64 20.73
CA ILE A 394 28.10 -22.80 21.47
C ILE A 394 29.51 -23.18 21.00
N GLN A 395 29.71 -23.32 19.68
CA GLN A 395 31.01 -23.65 19.09
C GLN A 395 32.08 -22.61 19.43
N SER A 396 31.71 -21.34 19.58
CA SER A 396 32.63 -20.26 19.97
C SER A 396 33.05 -20.30 21.44
N LEU A 397 32.35 -21.06 22.29
CA LEU A 397 32.60 -21.17 23.73
C LEU A 397 33.24 -22.51 24.12
N GLU A 398 33.20 -23.49 23.22
CA GLU A 398 33.84 -24.79 23.39
C GLU A 398 35.31 -24.80 22.97
#